data_AF-A0A6N9DWH8-F1
#
_entry.id   AF-A0A6N9DWH8-F1
#
_cell.length_a   1.000
_cell.length_b   1.000
_cell.length_c   1.000
_cell.angle_alpha   90.00
_cell.angle_beta   90.00
_cell.angle_gamma   90.00
#
_symmetry.space_group_name_H-M   'P 1'
#
loop_
_entity.id
_entity.type
_entity.pdbx_description
1 polymer ?
#
loop_
_entity_poly.entity_id
_entity_poly.type
_entity_poly.pdbx_seq_one_letter_code
_entity_poly.pdbx_strand_id
1 'polypeptide(L)'
;MVTIRVFGQVLLPCVDESEIQCEIFAPVSVRELLEGNPEALGGLMEFLQKGELMVTINQKISTLESMVNDGDVVKLTHQFNPEHEGALWHNP
;
A
#
# COMPACT_ATOMS: atom_id res chain seq x y z
N MET A 1 18.17 -2.15 -0.96
CA MET A 1 17.08 -1.90 -1.91
C MET A 1 15.78 -2.49 -1.39
N VAL A 2 14.69 -1.71 -1.33
CA VAL A 2 13.32 -2.20 -1.10
C VAL A 2 12.60 -2.28 -2.44
N THR A 3 11.80 -3.32 -2.65
CA THR A 3 10.95 -3.45 -3.85
C THR A 3 9.50 -3.19 -3.49
N ILE A 4 8.88 -2.20 -4.12
CA ILE A 4 7.46 -1.87 -3.96
C ILE A 4 6.70 -2.35 -5.18
N ARG A 5 5.64 -3.13 -4.97
CA ARG A 5 4.78 -3.64 -6.04
C ARG A 5 3.36 -3.13 -5.86
N VAL A 6 2.85 -2.44 -6.87
CA VAL A 6 1.51 -1.88 -6.90
C VAL A 6 0.59 -2.81 -7.67
N PHE A 7 -0.56 -3.12 -7.09
CA PHE A 7 -1.54 -4.02 -7.68
C PHE A 7 -2.94 -3.41 -7.66
N GLY A 8 -3.78 -3.91 -8.57
CA GLY A 8 -5.19 -3.57 -8.66
C GLY A 8 -5.46 -2.42 -9.64
N GLN A 9 -6.61 -2.49 -10.30
CA GLN A 9 -7.00 -1.53 -11.34
C GLN A 9 -7.19 -0.10 -10.81
N VAL A 10 -7.36 0.07 -9.50
CA VAL A 10 -7.51 1.38 -8.86
C VAL A 10 -6.16 2.06 -8.64
N LEU A 11 -5.13 1.31 -8.22
CA LEU A 11 -3.82 1.90 -7.90
C LEU A 11 -2.87 1.94 -9.10
N LEU A 12 -2.96 0.97 -10.01
CA LEU A 12 -2.06 0.90 -11.18
C LEU A 12 -2.06 2.17 -12.04
N PRO A 13 -3.19 2.85 -12.29
CA PRO A 13 -3.19 4.12 -13.05
C PRO A 13 -2.57 5.30 -12.30
N CYS A 14 -2.32 5.17 -10.99
CA CYS A 14 -1.78 6.23 -10.15
C CYS A 14 -0.25 6.22 -10.05
N VAL A 15 0.41 5.27 -10.71
CA VAL A 15 1.87 5.11 -10.74
C VAL A 15 2.32 4.83 -12.17
N ASP A 16 3.52 5.27 -12.53
CA ASP A 16 4.09 5.02 -13.86
C ASP A 16 4.56 3.56 -14.01
N GLU A 17 5.05 2.97 -12.92
CA GLU A 17 5.57 1.60 -12.89
C GLU A 17 4.88 0.78 -11.80
N SER A 18 4.53 -0.48 -12.12
CA SER A 18 3.91 -1.39 -11.15
C SER A 18 4.91 -2.01 -10.17
N GLU A 19 6.20 -1.96 -10.47
CA GLU A 19 7.28 -2.45 -9.60
C GLU A 19 8.38 -1.38 -9.53
N ILE A 20 8.56 -0.81 -8.35
CA ILE A 20 9.45 0.34 -8.10
C ILE A 20 10.52 -0.11 -7.11
N GLN A 21 11.76 0.24 -7.39
CA GLN A 21 12.88 -0.03 -6.49
C GLN A 21 13.26 1.25 -5.75
N CYS A 22 13.24 1.20 -4.42
CA CYS A 22 13.57 2.34 -3.57
C CYS A 22 14.82 2.03 -2.75
N GLU A 23 15.79 2.94 -2.79
CA GLU A 23 16.93 2.89 -1.89
C GLU A 23 16.55 3.41 -0.51
N ILE A 24 16.95 2.70 0.54
CA ILE A 24 16.79 3.14 1.93
C ILE A 24 18.15 3.08 2.62
N PHE A 25 18.45 4.10 3.43
CA PHE A 25 19.72 4.18 4.17
C PHE A 25 19.61 3.61 5.60
N ALA A 26 18.40 3.54 6.12
CA ALA A 26 18.06 2.97 7.42
C ALA A 26 16.65 2.37 7.33
N PRO A 27 16.26 1.49 8.27
CA PRO A 27 14.88 1.02 8.36
C PRO A 27 13.92 2.21 8.50
N VAL A 28 12.86 2.21 7.69
CA VAL A 28 11.82 3.24 7.67
C VAL A 28 10.44 2.60 7.74
N SER A 29 9.43 3.31 8.22
CA SER A 29 8.06 2.82 8.12
C SER A 29 7.60 2.76 6.65
N VAL A 30 6.60 1.92 6.35
CA VAL A 30 5.97 1.92 5.02
C VAL A 30 5.46 3.32 4.67
N ARG A 31 4.87 4.04 5.64
CA ARG A 31 4.43 5.43 5.46
C ARG A 31 5.56 6.32 4.96
N GLU A 32 6.66 6.39 5.70
CA GLU A 32 7.82 7.23 5.36
C GLU A 32 8.43 6.81 4.02
N LEU A 33 8.44 5.51 3.71
CA LEU A 33 8.90 5.01 2.42
C LEU A 33 8.05 5.56 1.25
N LEU A 34 6.71 5.57 1.39
CA LEU A 34 5.83 6.09 0.34
C LEU A 34 5.90 7.61 0.25
N GLU A 35 5.90 8.32 1.39
CA GLU A 35 5.99 9.78 1.46
C GLU A 35 7.36 10.30 0.96
N GLY A 36 8.43 9.54 1.16
CA GLY A 36 9.79 9.87 0.74
C GLY A 36 10.08 9.67 -0.75
N ASN A 37 9.15 9.06 -1.50
CA ASN A 37 9.30 8.79 -2.94
C ASN A 37 8.13 9.39 -3.75
N PRO A 38 7.88 10.72 -3.65
CA PRO A 38 6.69 11.35 -4.22
C PRO A 38 6.65 11.33 -5.76
N GLU A 39 7.81 11.28 -6.42
CA GLU A 39 7.87 11.21 -7.89
C GLU A 39 7.27 9.91 -8.42
N ALA A 40 7.53 8.78 -7.76
CA ALA A 40 7.03 7.47 -8.20
C ALA A 40 5.70 7.07 -7.54
N LEU A 41 5.43 7.54 -6.32
CA LEU A 41 4.34 7.05 -5.47
C LEU A 41 3.37 8.14 -5.02
N GLY A 42 3.56 9.38 -5.47
CA GLY A 42 2.72 10.52 -5.09
C GLY A 42 1.24 10.32 -5.41
N GLY A 43 0.92 9.60 -6.49
CA GLY A 43 -0.46 9.26 -6.85
C GLY A 43 -1.16 8.33 -5.85
N LEU A 44 -0.41 7.66 -4.97
CA LEU A 44 -0.98 6.78 -3.94
C LEU A 44 -1.33 7.51 -2.64
N MET A 45 -0.92 8.78 -2.49
CA MET A 45 -1.08 9.54 -1.24
C MET A 45 -2.54 9.73 -0.83
N GLU A 46 -3.44 9.88 -1.80
CA GLU A 46 -4.88 10.00 -1.52
C GLU A 46 -5.43 8.74 -0.85
N PHE A 47 -5.07 7.55 -1.33
CA PHE A 47 -5.49 6.27 -0.75
C PHE A 47 -4.86 6.04 0.62
N LEU A 48 -3.61 6.46 0.79
CA LEU A 48 -2.90 6.41 2.07
C LEU A 48 -3.64 7.25 3.13
N GLN A 49 -4.04 8.47 2.79
CA GLN A 49 -4.77 9.38 3.69
C GLN A 49 -6.16 8.87 4.03
N LYS A 50 -6.83 8.20 3.08
CA LYS A 50 -8.15 7.59 3.30
C LYS A 50 -8.10 6.24 4.02
N GLY A 51 -6.92 5.67 4.28
CA GLY A 51 -6.78 4.33 4.87
C GLY A 51 -7.18 3.19 3.91
N GLU A 52 -7.22 3.48 2.62
CA GLU A 52 -7.65 2.56 1.55
C GLU A 52 -6.48 1.74 0.98
N LEU A 53 -5.31 1.76 1.61
CA LEU A 53 -4.17 0.93 1.23
C LEU A 53 -4.06 -0.28 2.16
N MET A 54 -4.16 -1.47 1.56
CA MET A 54 -3.71 -2.71 2.20
C MET A 54 -2.26 -2.96 1.85
N VAL A 55 -1.45 -3.20 2.88
CA VAL A 55 0.00 -3.37 2.76
C VAL A 55 0.39 -4.78 3.17
N THR A 56 1.30 -5.39 2.40
CA THR A 56 2.03 -6.58 2.85
C THR A 56 3.53 -6.39 2.74
N ILE A 57 4.28 -6.87 3.73
CA ILE A 57 5.75 -6.94 3.70
C ILE A 57 6.11 -8.42 3.66
N ASN A 58 6.84 -8.85 2.64
CA ASN A 58 7.26 -10.26 2.47
C ASN A 58 6.11 -11.27 2.64
N GLN A 59 4.96 -10.96 2.00
CA GLN A 59 3.73 -11.76 2.02
C GLN A 59 2.97 -11.78 3.36
N LYS A 60 3.39 -10.97 4.35
CA LYS A 60 2.66 -10.81 5.61
C LYS A 60 1.86 -9.51 5.58
N ILE A 61 0.57 -9.57 5.95
CA ILE A 61 -0.25 -8.36 6.13
C ILE A 61 0.41 -7.48 7.20
N SER A 62 0.53 -6.20 6.92
CA SER A 62 1.25 -5.22 7.74
C SER A 62 0.50 -3.89 7.77
N THR A 63 0.94 -3.00 8.65
CA THR A 63 0.40 -1.65 8.77
C THR A 63 1.31 -0.64 8.09
N LEU A 64 0.82 0.59 7.90
CA LEU A 64 1.65 1.70 7.40
C LEU A 64 2.81 2.04 8.34
N GLU A 65 2.66 1.75 9.63
CA GLU A 65 3.68 1.99 10.66
C GLU A 65 4.66 0.81 10.81
N SER A 66 4.49 -0.25 10.02
CA SER A 66 5.42 -1.38 10.02
C SER A 66 6.75 -0.97 9.39
N MET A 67 7.85 -1.37 10.02
CA MET A 67 9.20 -1.07 9.53
C MET A 67 9.54 -1.95 8.33
N VAL A 68 10.19 -1.33 7.34
CA VAL A 68 10.72 -1.94 6.13
C VAL A 68 12.24 -1.87 6.18
N ASN A 69 12.88 -2.98 5.84
CA ASN A 69 14.33 -3.14 5.84
C ASN A 69 14.84 -3.38 4.42
N ASP A 70 16.16 -3.25 4.27
CA ASP A 70 16.82 -3.52 3.01
C ASP A 70 16.55 -4.96 2.55
N GLY A 71 16.12 -5.12 1.30
CA GLY A 71 15.76 -6.41 0.71
C GLY A 71 14.28 -6.78 0.86
N ASP A 72 13.48 -6.01 1.59
CA ASP A 72 12.06 -6.29 1.74
C ASP A 72 11.28 -6.03 0.45
N VAL A 73 10.21 -6.83 0.27
CA VAL A 73 9.22 -6.63 -0.79
C VAL A 73 7.91 -6.15 -0.17
N VAL A 74 7.54 -4.92 -0.48
CA VAL A 74 6.28 -4.28 -0.08
C VAL A 74 5.28 -4.43 -1.22
N LYS A 75 4.07 -4.90 -0.92
CA LYS A 75 2.95 -4.89 -1.88
C LYS A 75 1.87 -3.93 -1.42
N LEU A 76 1.36 -3.15 -2.36
CA LEU A 76 0.26 -2.21 -2.17
C LEU A 76 -0.93 -2.65 -3.01
N THR A 77 -2.08 -2.72 -2.37
CA THR A 77 -3.37 -3.04 -2.99
C THR A 77 -4.43 -2.10 -2.44
N HIS A 78 -5.36 -1.68 -3.28
CA HIS A 78 -6.53 -0.94 -2.81
C HIS A 78 -7.38 -1.85 -1.94
N GLN A 79 -7.72 -1.39 -0.75
CA GLN A 79 -8.80 -1.97 0.06
C GLN A 79 -9.93 -0.95 0.10
N PHE A 80 -11.07 -1.37 -0.39
CA PHE A 80 -12.32 -0.70 -0.14
C PHE A 80 -13.13 -1.64 0.75
N ASN A 81 -13.48 -1.17 1.94
CA ASN A 81 -14.56 -1.76 2.71
C ASN A 81 -15.80 -0.92 2.38
N PRO A 82 -16.64 -1.32 1.41
CA PRO A 82 -18.00 -0.82 1.43
C PRO A 82 -18.53 -1.18 2.82
N GLU A 83 -19.10 -0.21 3.53
CA GLU A 83 -20.08 -0.52 4.55
C GLU A 83 -21.18 -1.32 3.84
N HIS A 84 -21.00 -2.64 3.76
CA HIS A 84 -22.11 -3.51 3.50
C HIS A 84 -22.92 -3.36 4.77
N GLU A 85 -23.93 -2.49 4.73
CA GLU A 85 -25.08 -2.57 5.62
C GLU A 85 -25.43 -4.05 5.66
N GLY A 86 -25.07 -4.68 6.79
CA GLY A 86 -24.93 -6.12 6.87
C GLY A 86 -26.19 -6.75 6.32
N ALA A 87 -26.03 -7.83 5.54
CA ALA A 87 -27.13 -8.61 5.00
C ALA A 87 -28.31 -8.58 5.98
N LEU A 88 -29.32 -7.74 5.66
CA LEU A 88 -30.60 -7.72 6.34
C LEU A 88 -31.27 -9.02 5.94
N TRP A 89 -30.76 -10.13 6.48
CA TRP A 89 -31.37 -11.42 6.39
C TRP A 89 -32.61 -11.32 7.26
N HIS A 90 -33.69 -10.82 6.66
CA HIS A 90 -35.02 -10.96 7.19
C HIS A 90 -35.33 -12.46 7.16
N ASN A 91 -35.17 -13.11 8.31
CA ASN A 91 -35.63 -14.47 8.48
C ASN A 91 -37.17 -14.43 8.35
N PRO A 92 -37.78 -15.17 7.39
CA PRO A 92 -39.22 -15.21 7.22
C PRO A 92 -39.95 -15.81 8.43
#